data_AF-A0A9P7A5W9-F1
#
_entry.id   AF-A0A9P7A5W9-F1
#
_cell.length_a   1.000
_cell.length_b   1.000
_cell.length_c   1.000
_cell.angle_alpha   90.00
_cell.angle_beta   90.00
_cell.angle_gamma   90.00
#
_symmetry.space_group_name_H-M   'P 1'
#
loop_
_entity.id
_entity.type
_entity.pdbx_description
1 polymer ?
#
loop_
_entity_poly.entity_id
_entity_poly.type
_entity_poly.pdbx_seq_one_letter_code
_entity_poly.pdbx_strand_id
1 'polypeptide(L)'
;LLKRASHVRGELKTKMCPLTASFHRFRASNSMEVIRSNRDLAERLKIGSIFVFEDPSSKSGIYKTELLQQGINGMWFLNRGDEGVIYHKYFDPIPIKTIALVLTAVSRFSYSYFQLDDTDNIL
;
A
#
# COMPACT_ATOMS: atom_id res chain seq x y z
N LEU A 1 6.45 19.27 14.83
CA LEU A 1 6.33 17.80 14.63
C LEU A 1 5.31 17.41 13.55
N LEU A 2 4.14 18.06 13.43
CA LEU A 2 3.09 17.72 12.45
C LEU A 2 3.45 17.92 10.96
N LYS A 3 4.26 18.93 10.59
CA LYS A 3 4.58 19.24 9.19
C LYS A 3 5.46 18.19 8.47
N ARG A 4 6.21 17.35 9.21
CA ARG A 4 7.08 16.32 8.62
C ARG A 4 6.37 14.99 8.39
N ALA A 5 5.37 14.67 9.21
CA ALA A 5 4.63 13.41 9.11
C ALA A 5 3.69 13.36 7.89
N SER A 6 3.17 14.51 7.44
CA SER A 6 2.36 14.60 6.21
C SER A 6 3.18 14.25 4.97
N HIS A 7 4.46 14.67 4.91
CA HIS A 7 5.38 14.32 3.83
C HIS A 7 5.60 12.81 3.73
N VAL A 8 5.94 12.15 4.84
CA VAL A 8 6.20 10.70 4.86
C VAL A 8 4.98 9.90 4.41
N ARG A 9 3.78 10.26 4.91
CA ARG A 9 2.53 9.58 4.51
C ARG A 9 2.19 9.82 3.04
N GLY A 10 2.34 11.05 2.56
CA GLY A 10 2.07 11.42 1.18
C GLY A 10 3.01 10.70 0.22
N GLU A 11 4.31 10.73 0.51
CA GLU A 11 5.33 10.04 -0.29
C GLU A 11 5.11 8.53 -0.31
N LEU A 12 4.90 7.93 0.87
CA LEU A 12 4.62 6.50 0.96
C LEU A 12 3.36 6.13 0.18
N LYS A 13 2.30 6.95 0.24
CA LYS A 13 1.10 6.73 -0.58
C LYS A 13 1.44 6.78 -2.07
N THR A 14 2.20 7.77 -2.53
CA THR A 14 2.60 7.89 -3.94
C THR A 14 3.40 6.67 -4.41
N LYS A 15 4.31 6.15 -3.59
CA LYS A 15 5.11 4.95 -3.89
C LYS A 15 4.28 3.66 -3.84
N MET A 16 3.46 3.49 -2.81
CA MET A 16 2.68 2.27 -2.60
C MET A 16 1.50 2.12 -3.56
N CYS A 17 0.99 3.21 -4.14
CA CYS A 17 -0.17 3.18 -5.04
C CYS A 17 0.06 2.28 -6.26
N PRO A 18 1.06 2.58 -7.13
CA PRO A 18 1.33 1.74 -8.28
C PRO A 18 1.78 0.33 -7.89
N LEU A 19 2.53 0.19 -6.78
CA LEU A 19 2.97 -1.13 -6.30
C LEU A 19 1.80 -2.02 -5.90
N THR A 20 0.85 -1.49 -5.12
CA THR A 20 -0.34 -2.22 -4.66
C THR A 20 -1.24 -2.57 -5.84
N ALA A 21 -1.44 -1.63 -6.77
CA ALA A 21 -2.22 -1.85 -7.99
C ALA A 21 -1.62 -2.99 -8.83
N SER A 22 -0.30 -2.96 -9.05
CA SER A 22 0.42 -4.00 -9.81
C SER A 22 0.37 -5.36 -9.10
N PHE A 23 0.69 -5.40 -7.81
CA PHE A 23 0.77 -6.63 -7.02
C PHE A 23 -0.56 -7.39 -6.98
N HIS A 24 -1.67 -6.67 -6.79
CA HIS A 24 -3.00 -7.28 -6.80
C HIS A 24 -3.65 -7.32 -8.19
N ARG A 25 -2.97 -6.84 -9.24
CA ARG A 25 -3.44 -6.85 -10.63
C ARG A 25 -4.71 -6.01 -10.87
N PHE A 26 -4.81 -4.88 -10.18
CA PHE A 26 -5.80 -3.86 -10.53
C PHE A 26 -5.55 -3.34 -11.95
N ARG A 27 -6.63 -3.12 -12.71
CA ARG A 27 -6.55 -2.65 -14.10
C ARG A 27 -7.00 -1.20 -14.21
N ALA A 28 -6.20 -0.34 -14.84
CA ALA A 28 -6.64 1.01 -15.19
C ALA A 28 -7.54 0.94 -16.44
N SER A 29 -8.80 1.36 -16.31
CA SER A 29 -9.76 1.38 -17.42
C SER A 29 -10.96 2.25 -17.05
N ASN A 30 -11.61 2.82 -18.06
CA ASN A 30 -12.89 3.53 -17.93
C ASN A 30 -14.09 2.61 -18.20
N SER A 31 -13.87 1.31 -18.41
CA SER A 31 -14.95 0.34 -18.58
C SER A 31 -15.63 0.05 -17.24
N MET A 32 -16.96 0.17 -17.22
CA MET A 32 -17.79 -0.18 -16.05
C MET A 32 -17.54 -1.61 -15.54
N GLU A 33 -17.26 -2.55 -16.44
CA GLU A 33 -16.95 -3.94 -16.08
C GLU A 33 -15.62 -4.03 -15.31
N VAL A 34 -14.60 -3.31 -15.78
CA VAL A 34 -13.28 -3.29 -15.13
C VAL A 34 -13.37 -2.58 -13.78
N ILE A 35 -14.11 -1.47 -13.69
CA ILE A 35 -14.36 -0.75 -12.44
C ILE A 35 -15.03 -1.67 -11.42
N ARG A 36 -16.09 -2.39 -11.81
CA ARG A 36 -16.77 -3.36 -10.94
C ARG A 36 -15.83 -4.49 -10.50
N SER A 37 -15.06 -5.06 -11.42
CA SER A 37 -14.10 -6.12 -11.12
C SER A 37 -13.01 -5.67 -10.14
N ASN A 38 -12.50 -4.45 -10.27
CA ASN A 38 -11.53 -3.86 -9.35
C ASN A 38 -12.16 -3.64 -7.96
N ARG A 39 -13.40 -3.14 -7.92
CA ARG A 39 -14.17 -2.95 -6.68
C ARG A 39 -14.36 -4.27 -5.93
N ASP A 40 -14.80 -5.32 -6.62
CA ASP A 40 -15.00 -6.64 -6.02
C ASP A 40 -13.68 -7.23 -5.50
N LEU A 41 -12.57 -7.02 -6.23
CA LEU A 41 -11.25 -7.44 -5.78
C LEU A 41 -10.83 -6.72 -4.51
N ALA A 42 -10.98 -5.40 -4.46
CA ALA A 42 -10.69 -4.58 -3.30
C ALA A 42 -11.49 -5.02 -2.06
N GLU A 43 -12.79 -5.28 -2.21
CA GLU A 43 -13.62 -5.78 -1.10
C GLU A 43 -13.16 -7.17 -0.63
N ARG A 44 -12.84 -8.09 -1.56
CA ARG A 44 -12.28 -9.40 -1.19
C ARG A 44 -10.98 -9.29 -0.41
N LEU A 45 -10.10 -8.36 -0.78
CA LEU A 45 -8.83 -8.14 -0.10
C LEU A 45 -9.02 -7.69 1.37
N LYS A 46 -10.08 -6.93 1.66
CA LYS A 46 -10.40 -6.49 3.03
C LYS A 46 -10.92 -7.62 3.92
N ILE A 47 -11.63 -8.61 3.36
CA ILE A 47 -12.19 -9.71 4.14
C ILE A 47 -11.06 -10.45 4.85
N GLY A 48 -11.12 -10.50 6.18
CA GLY A 48 -10.07 -11.13 7.01
C GLY A 48 -8.68 -10.51 6.84
N SER A 49 -8.57 -9.32 6.25
CA SER A 49 -7.31 -8.66 5.88
C SER A 49 -6.39 -9.56 5.06
N ILE A 50 -6.91 -10.35 4.10
CA ILE A 50 -6.09 -11.33 3.37
C ILE A 50 -4.86 -10.73 2.67
N PHE A 51 -4.85 -9.43 2.38
CA PHE A 51 -3.72 -8.71 1.80
C PHE A 51 -2.45 -8.71 2.68
N VAL A 52 -2.55 -9.07 3.97
CA VAL A 52 -1.38 -9.13 4.86
C VAL A 52 -0.60 -10.44 4.73
N PHE A 53 -1.18 -11.47 4.13
CA PHE A 53 -0.59 -12.80 4.03
C PHE A 53 0.15 -12.97 2.71
N GLU A 54 1.31 -13.61 2.78
CA GLU A 54 2.08 -14.06 1.60
C GLU A 54 1.28 -15.06 0.77
N ASP A 55 0.64 -16.03 1.43
CA ASP A 55 -0.34 -16.93 0.83
C ASP A 55 -1.71 -16.76 1.50
N PRO A 56 -2.65 -16.06 0.85
CA PRO A 56 -4.03 -15.91 1.33
C PRO A 56 -4.79 -17.22 1.54
N SER A 57 -4.47 -18.27 0.78
CA SER A 57 -5.19 -19.55 0.80
C SER A 57 -4.87 -20.34 2.06
N SER A 58 -3.58 -20.44 2.40
CA SER A 58 -3.12 -21.09 3.64
C SER A 58 -3.08 -20.14 4.84
N LYS A 59 -3.32 -18.84 4.64
CA LYS A 59 -3.16 -17.78 5.66
C LYS A 59 -1.78 -17.84 6.33
N SER A 60 -0.75 -18.12 5.54
CA SER A 60 0.64 -18.19 6.02
C SER A 60 1.42 -16.94 5.62
N GLY A 61 2.57 -16.73 6.27
CA GLY A 61 3.45 -15.61 5.95
C GLY A 61 2.85 -14.23 6.23
N ILE A 62 2.26 -14.04 7.42
CA ILE A 62 1.75 -12.72 7.83
C ILE A 62 2.87 -11.66 7.78
N TYR A 63 2.60 -10.56 7.10
CA TYR A 63 3.53 -9.45 6.87
C TYR A 63 4.79 -9.79 6.04
N LYS A 64 4.78 -10.93 5.33
CA LYS A 64 5.89 -11.39 4.48
C LYS A 64 5.63 -11.20 2.99
N THR A 65 4.62 -10.42 2.62
CA THR A 65 4.35 -10.16 1.21
C THR A 65 5.50 -9.41 0.56
N GLU A 66 5.84 -9.78 -0.67
CA GLU A 66 6.86 -9.06 -1.46
C GLU A 66 6.50 -7.56 -1.60
N LEU A 67 5.20 -7.24 -1.65
CA LEU A 67 4.67 -5.88 -1.63
C LEU A 67 5.20 -5.05 -0.44
N LEU A 68 5.25 -5.63 0.77
CA LEU A 68 5.75 -4.93 1.96
C LEU A 68 7.26 -4.67 1.84
N GLN A 69 8.02 -5.66 1.38
CA GLN A 69 9.47 -5.50 1.21
C GLN A 69 9.78 -4.46 0.13
N GLN A 70 9.10 -4.51 -1.01
CA GLN A 70 9.25 -3.51 -2.08
C GLN A 70 8.87 -2.10 -1.59
N GLY A 71 7.80 -1.98 -0.81
CA GLY A 71 7.39 -0.72 -0.21
C GLY A 71 8.41 -0.15 0.77
N ILE A 72 8.94 -0.99 1.66
CA ILE A 72 9.98 -0.59 2.62
C ILE A 72 11.24 -0.18 1.89
N ASN A 73 11.69 -0.98 0.91
CA ASN A 73 12.90 -0.69 0.14
C ASN A 73 12.75 0.60 -0.66
N GLY A 74 11.65 0.78 -1.37
CA GLY A 74 11.40 1.98 -2.16
C GLY A 74 11.25 3.25 -1.33
N MET A 75 10.78 3.14 -0.09
CA MET A 75 10.58 4.30 0.79
C MET A 75 11.85 4.68 1.57
N TRP A 76 12.62 3.72 2.09
CA TRP A 76 13.71 4.00 3.03
C TRP A 76 15.09 3.46 2.62
N PHE A 77 15.21 2.66 1.54
CA PHE A 77 16.47 2.00 1.17
C PHE A 77 16.80 2.05 -0.33
N LEU A 78 16.19 2.94 -1.10
CA LEU A 78 16.38 3.00 -2.55
C LEU A 78 17.74 3.59 -2.91
N ASN A 79 18.14 4.66 -2.22
CA ASN A 79 19.38 5.38 -2.47
C ASN A 79 20.29 5.40 -1.24
N ARG A 80 21.58 5.64 -1.47
CA ARG A 80 22.60 5.75 -0.40
C ARG A 80 22.29 6.84 0.62
N GLY A 81 21.51 7.85 0.23
CA GLY A 81 21.12 8.98 1.07
C GLY A 81 19.79 8.79 1.82
N ASP A 82 19.09 7.68 1.62
CA ASP A 82 17.79 7.46 2.25
C ASP A 82 17.96 7.11 3.75
N GLU A 83 16.92 7.39 4.54
CA GLU A 83 17.01 7.31 6.00
C GLU A 83 17.29 5.89 6.51
N GLY A 84 16.81 4.86 5.82
CA GLY A 84 17.11 3.47 6.16
C GLY A 84 18.57 3.10 5.93
N VAL A 85 19.26 3.77 4.99
CA VAL A 85 20.69 3.57 4.74
C VAL A 85 21.53 4.38 5.73
N ILE A 86 21.26 5.68 5.86
CA ILE A 86 22.03 6.57 6.74
C ILE A 86 21.85 6.17 8.22
N TYR A 87 20.62 5.83 8.62
CA TYR A 87 20.27 5.52 9.99
C TYR A 87 19.88 4.06 10.19
N HIS A 88 20.61 3.14 9.54
CA HIS A 88 20.34 1.70 9.52
C HIS A 88 20.10 1.08 10.90
N LYS A 89 20.74 1.60 11.96
CA LYS A 89 20.58 1.14 13.35
C LYS A 89 19.15 1.26 13.89
N TYR A 90 18.33 2.17 13.34
CA TYR A 90 16.91 2.29 13.71
C TYR A 90 15.99 1.40 12.87
N PHE A 91 16.53 0.72 11.87
CA PHE A 91 15.81 -0.19 10.97
C PHE A 91 16.25 -1.65 11.11
N ASP A 92 17.11 -1.96 12.09
CA ASP A 92 17.56 -3.31 12.39
C ASP A 92 17.24 -3.68 13.86
N PRO A 93 16.13 -4.40 14.12
CA PRO A 93 15.12 -4.87 13.14
C PRO A 93 14.16 -3.75 12.68
N ILE A 94 13.45 -3.95 11.57
CA ILE A 94 12.49 -2.98 11.04
C ILE A 94 11.43 -2.65 12.11
N PRO A 95 11.19 -1.35 12.43
CA PRO A 95 10.21 -0.98 13.43
C PRO A 95 8.81 -1.46 13.06
N ILE A 96 8.08 -1.99 14.04
CA ILE A 96 6.68 -2.37 13.85
C ILE A 96 5.81 -1.21 13.35
N LYS A 97 6.16 0.03 13.74
CA LYS A 97 5.50 1.25 13.27
C LYS A 97 5.67 1.46 11.75
N THR A 98 6.84 1.10 11.21
CA THR A 98 7.12 1.15 9.77
C THR A 98 6.25 0.13 9.03
N ILE A 99 6.20 -1.11 9.52
CA ILE A 99 5.34 -2.17 8.94
C ILE A 99 3.86 -1.75 8.97
N ALA A 100 3.37 -1.27 10.13
CA ALA A 100 2.00 -0.79 10.27
C ALA A 100 1.67 0.38 9.34
N LEU A 101 2.64 1.28 9.12
CA LEU A 101 2.48 2.43 8.23
C LEU A 101 2.34 1.98 6.76
N VAL A 102 3.18 1.04 6.30
CA VAL A 102 3.08 0.48 4.94
C VAL A 102 1.78 -0.30 4.75
N LEU A 103 1.40 -1.14 5.72
CA LEU A 103 0.11 -1.86 5.69
C LEU A 103 -1.09 -0.91 5.62
N THR A 104 -1.04 0.20 6.35
CA THR A 104 -2.08 1.23 6.30
C THR A 104 -2.17 1.85 4.90
N ALA A 105 -1.03 2.08 4.24
CA ALA A 105 -1.01 2.58 2.86
C ALA A 105 -1.67 1.57 1.90
N VAL A 106 -1.33 0.28 2.00
CA VAL A 106 -1.93 -0.82 1.20
C VAL A 106 -3.45 -0.86 1.39
N SER A 107 -3.91 -0.88 2.64
CA SER A 107 -5.34 -0.91 2.98
C SER A 107 -6.10 0.30 2.41
N ARG A 108 -5.48 1.49 2.40
CA ARG A 108 -6.12 2.73 1.92
C ARG A 108 -6.22 2.83 0.40
N PHE A 109 -5.45 2.08 -0.40
CA PHE A 109 -5.67 2.00 -1.85
C PHE A 109 -7.02 1.41 -2.20
N SER A 110 -7.54 0.56 -1.31
CA SER A 110 -8.88 0.02 -1.42
C SER A 110 -10.00 1.04 -1.17
N TYR A 111 -9.69 2.33 -1.00
CA TYR A 111 -10.67 3.42 -0.87
C TYR A 111 -10.52 4.50 -1.96
N SER A 112 -9.30 4.85 -2.40
CA SER A 112 -9.13 5.96 -3.37
C SER A 112 -9.58 5.64 -4.81
N TYR A 113 -9.68 4.37 -5.21
CA TYR A 113 -10.32 3.98 -6.48
C TYR A 113 -11.85 3.96 -6.42
N PHE A 114 -12.44 4.06 -5.22
CA PHE A 114 -13.89 4.02 -5.03
C PHE A 114 -14.54 5.40 -5.06
N GLN A 115 -13.74 6.46 -4.96
CA GLN A 115 -14.24 7.83 -4.79
C GLN A 115 -14.15 8.68 -6.07
N LEU A 116 -13.76 8.06 -7.20
CA LEU A 116 -13.89 8.71 -8.51
C LEU A 116 -15.35 8.75 -9.00
N ASP A 117 -16.30 8.11 -8.31
CA ASP A 117 -17.73 8.15 -8.66
C ASP A 117 -18.56 9.10 -7.76
N ASP A 118 -18.03 9.61 -6.64
CA ASP A 118 -18.84 10.41 -5.68
C ASP A 118 -18.64 11.93 -5.79
N THR A 119 -17.73 12.43 -6.64
CA THR A 119 -17.52 13.89 -6.82
C THR A 119 -17.65 14.41 -8.25
N ASP A 120 -17.90 13.55 -9.24
CA ASP A 120 -18.21 14.01 -10.60
C ASP A 120 -19.72 14.13 -10.86
N ASN A 121 -20.53 14.23 -9.79
CA ASN A 121 -21.99 14.38 -9.89
C ASN A 121 -22.62 15.28 -8.81
N ILE A 122 -21.93 16.37 -8.44
CA ILE A 122 -22.58 17.51 -7.77
C ILE A 122 -22.08 18.81 -8.41
N LEU A 123 -22.90 19.30 -9.35
CA LEU A 123 -22.95 20.62 -10.00
C LEU A 123 -21.73 21.09 -10.80
#